data_AF-A0A838SLT6-F1
#
_entry.id   AF-A0A838SLT6-F1
#
_cell.length_a   1.000
_cell.length_b   1.000
_cell.length_c   1.000
_cell.angle_alpha   90.00
_cell.angle_beta   90.00
_cell.angle_gamma   90.00
#
_symmetry.space_group_name_H-M   'P 1'
#
loop_
_entity.id
_entity.type
_entity.pdbx_description
1 polymer ?
#
loop_
_entity_poly.entity_id
_entity_poly.type
_entity_poly.pdbx_seq_one_letter_code
_entity_poly.pdbx_strand_id
1 'polypeptide(L)' 'MTVLRLATFNLLHGVSLADGSVQRAALHQAAGALDADVVGLQEVD' A
#
# COMPACT_ATOMS: atom_id res chain seq x y z
N MET A 1 -12.08 -8.77 23.38
CA MET A 1 -10.68 -9.01 22.98
C MET A 1 -10.49 -8.29 21.66
N THR A 2 -9.61 -7.32 21.58
CA THR A 2 -9.36 -6.58 20.32
C THR A 2 -8.36 -7.39 19.48
N VAL A 3 -8.67 -7.60 18.20
CA VAL A 3 -7.76 -8.22 17.23
C VAL A 3 -7.22 -7.11 16.34
N LEU A 4 -5.91 -7.13 16.07
CA LEU A 4 -5.23 -6.18 15.19
C LEU A 4 -4.69 -6.92 13.96
N ARG A 5 -4.96 -6.36 12.79
CA ARG A 5 -4.44 -6.83 11.50
C ARG A 5 -3.29 -5.95 11.08
N LEU A 6 -2.12 -6.56 10.92
CA LEU A 6 -0.90 -5.91 10.49
C LEU A 6 -0.55 -6.36 9.07
N ALA A 7 -0.16 -5.41 8.23
CA ALA A 7 0.37 -5.69 6.89
C ALA A 7 1.61 -4.85 6.61
N THR A 8 2.39 -5.28 5.61
CA THR A 8 3.46 -4.47 5.02
C THR A 8 3.16 -4.26 3.54
N PHE A 9 3.48 -3.08 3.01
CA PHE A 9 3.29 -2.78 1.61
C PHE A 9 4.43 -1.91 1.07
N ASN A 10 5.10 -2.42 0.04
CA ASN A 10 6.13 -1.67 -0.67
C ASN A 10 5.48 -0.84 -1.77
N LEU A 11 5.71 0.47 -1.75
CA LEU A 11 5.13 1.42 -2.69
C LEU A 11 5.82 1.45 -4.05
N LEU A 12 7.00 0.83 -4.16
CA LEU A 12 7.85 0.85 -5.35
C LEU A 12 8.10 2.29 -5.85
N HIS A 13 8.46 3.20 -4.93
CA HIS A 13 8.62 4.63 -5.23
C HIS A 13 7.35 5.26 -5.85
N GLY A 14 6.18 4.70 -5.54
CA GLY A 14 4.88 5.08 -6.09
C GLY A 14 4.60 4.61 -7.52
N VAL A 15 5.52 3.88 -8.16
CA VAL A 15 5.44 3.50 -9.57
C VAL A 15 4.64 2.21 -9.76
N SER A 16 3.53 2.30 -10.52
CA SER A 16 2.75 1.14 -10.94
C SER A 16 3.58 0.24 -11.85
N LEU A 17 3.62 -1.07 -11.55
CA LEU A 17 4.25 -2.06 -12.42
C LEU A 17 3.49 -2.28 -13.74
N ALA A 18 2.18 -2.02 -13.74
CA ALA A 18 1.37 -2.17 -14.95
C ALA A 18 1.60 -1.03 -15.94
N ASP A 19 1.83 0.19 -15.44
CA ASP A 19 1.80 1.42 -16.24
C ASP A 19 3.11 2.20 -16.22
N GLY A 20 4.11 1.74 -15.46
CA GLY A 20 5.43 2.36 -15.32
C GLY A 20 5.41 3.80 -14.82
N SER A 21 4.32 4.22 -14.15
CA SER A 21 4.08 5.61 -13.76
C SER A 21 3.44 5.71 -12.38
N VAL A 22 3.56 6.88 -11.75
CA VAL A 22 3.00 7.13 -10.43
C VAL A 22 1.49 7.29 -10.51
N GLN A 23 0.75 6.42 -9.82
CA GLN A 23 -0.71 6.43 -9.79
C GLN A 23 -1.26 6.39 -8.36
N ARG A 24 -1.50 7.56 -7.79
CA ARG A 24 -1.97 7.71 -6.41
C ARG A 24 -3.30 7.00 -6.16
N ALA A 25 -4.27 7.11 -7.06
CA ALA A 25 -5.58 6.49 -6.88
C ALA A 25 -5.49 4.95 -6.84
N ALA A 26 -4.72 4.36 -7.76
CA ALA A 26 -4.49 2.92 -7.79
C ALA A 26 -3.73 2.44 -6.54
N LEU A 27 -2.74 3.22 -6.08
CA LEU A 27 -2.02 2.92 -4.86
C LEU A 27 -2.93 2.94 -3.62
N HIS A 28 -3.80 3.95 -3.49
CA HIS A 28 -4.77 4.02 -2.40
C HIS A 28 -5.76 2.84 -2.44
N GLN A 29 -6.21 2.44 -3.63
CA GLN A 29 -7.08 1.28 -3.78
C GLN A 29 -6.38 -0.01 -3.36
N ALA A 30 -5.12 -0.22 -3.80
CA ALA A 30 -4.33 -1.39 -3.44
C ALA A 30 -4.05 -1.47 -1.94
N ALA A 31 -3.68 -0.34 -1.31
CA ALA A 31 -3.47 -0.27 0.13
C ALA A 31 -4.76 -0.55 0.90
N GLY A 32 -5.90 -0.01 0.46
CA GLY A 32 -7.21 -0.26 1.07
C GLY A 32 -7.65 -1.73 0.98
N ALA A 33 -7.29 -2.43 -0.09
CA ALA A 33 -7.60 -3.84 -0.28
C ALA A 33 -6.86 -4.79 0.69
N LEU A 34 -5.80 -4.32 1.37
CA LEU A 34 -5.11 -5.09 2.41
C LEU A 34 -5.99 -5.30 3.65
N ASP A 35 -6.98 -4.42 3.86
CA ASP A 35 -7.94 -4.51 4.96
C ASP A 35 -7.21 -4.67 6.32
N ALA A 36 -6.13 -3.91 6.50
CA ALA A 36 -5.29 -3.94 7.69
C ALA A 36 -5.55 -2.70 8.56
N ASP A 37 -5.49 -2.88 9.88
CA ASP A 37 -5.63 -1.78 10.84
C ASP A 37 -4.37 -0.91 10.86
N VAL A 38 -3.20 -1.52 10.66
CA VAL A 38 -1.90 -0.83 10.58
C VAL A 38 -1.11 -1.40 9.41
N VAL A 39 -0.55 -0.51 8.59
CA VAL A 39 0.31 -0.85 7.46
C VAL A 39 1.69 -0.24 7.65
N GLY A 40 2.73 -1.07 7.60
CA GLY A 40 4.11 -0.61 7.45
C GLY A 40 4.45 -0.39 5.97
N LEU A 41 4.86 0.82 5.61
CA LEU A 41 5.19 1.18 4.23
C LEU A 41 6.70 1.12 3.96
N GLN A 42 7.10 0.73 2.75
CA GLN A 42 8.49 0.77 2.26
C GLN A 42 8.56 1.58 0.97
N GLU A 43 9.75 2.15 0.67
CA GLU A 43 9.99 2.98 -0.52
C GLU A 43 9.01 4.17 -0.58
N VAL A 44 8.84 4.83 0.58
CA VAL A 44 8.07 6.06 0.72
C VAL A 44 8.99 7.22 0.40
N ASP A 45 8.81 7.79 -0.79
CA ASP A 45 9.47 9.03 -1.24
C ASP A 45 8.81 10.29 -0.65
#